data_AF-A0A0R2XH56-F1
#
_entry.id   AF-A0A0R2XH56-F1
#
_cell.length_a   1.000
_cell.length_b   1.000
_cell.length_c   1.000
_cell.angle_alpha   90.00
_cell.angle_beta   90.00
_cell.angle_gamma   90.00
#
_symmetry.space_group_name_H-M   'P 1'
#
loop_
_entity.id
_entity.type
_entity.pdbx_description
1 polymer ?
#
loop_
_entity_poly.entity_id
_entity_poly.type
_entity_poly.pdbx_seq_one_letter_code
_entity_poly.pdbx_strand_id
1 'polypeptide(L)'
;MTLEYKNDRILDRGKTLANIKRDRLNEGIGSKPLCNVKDDRIREGIGSSTLCNVKNGDIRENIGSKRLAKVQDIRKQIKNSESLSDTFVAAVWWYLMK
;
A
#
# COMPACT_ATOMS: atom_id res chain seq x y z
N MET A 1 6.73 14.04 2.96
CA MET A 1 6.26 13.32 4.17
C MET A 1 7.00 12.00 4.23
N THR A 2 7.44 11.55 5.40
CA THR A 2 8.17 10.27 5.54
C THR A 2 7.40 9.38 6.49
N LEU A 3 6.86 8.29 5.94
CA LEU A 3 6.16 7.27 6.72
C LEU A 3 7.16 6.30 7.34
N GLU A 4 6.73 5.53 8.32
CA GLU A 4 7.48 4.42 8.92
C GLU A 4 6.62 3.16 8.93
N TYR A 5 7.18 2.04 8.48
CA TYR A 5 6.61 0.73 8.71
C TYR A 5 7.20 0.10 9.98
N LYS A 6 6.35 -0.30 10.92
CA LYS A 6 6.78 -0.90 12.18
C LYS A 6 5.66 -1.76 12.76
N ASN A 7 5.97 -3.00 13.15
CA ASN A 7 5.03 -3.93 13.79
C ASN A 7 3.68 -4.02 13.04
N ASP A 8 3.74 -4.26 11.73
CA ASP A 8 2.56 -4.31 10.85
C ASP A 8 1.74 -3.02 10.77
N ARG A 9 2.32 -1.87 11.13
CA ARG A 9 1.66 -0.57 11.09
C ARG A 9 2.40 0.39 10.20
N ILE A 10 1.66 1.33 9.63
CA ILE A 10 2.16 2.49 8.91
C ILE A 10 1.94 3.70 9.79
N LEU A 11 3.04 4.36 10.15
CA LEU A 11 3.05 5.49 11.07
C LEU A 11 3.48 6.76 10.35
N ASP A 12 2.90 7.88 10.79
CA ASP A 12 3.41 9.23 10.52
C ASP A 12 3.67 9.92 11.86
N ARG A 13 4.93 10.30 12.10
CA ARG A 13 5.38 10.93 13.36
C ARG A 13 4.89 10.19 14.62
N GLY A 14 4.90 8.85 14.59
CA GLY A 14 4.47 8.00 15.71
C GLY A 14 2.96 7.73 15.79
N LYS A 15 2.12 8.42 15.02
CA LYS A 15 0.69 8.13 14.92
C LYS A 15 0.45 7.01 13.91
N THR A 16 -0.25 5.96 14.30
CA THR A 16 -0.67 4.90 13.36
C THR A 16 -1.76 5.41 12.42
N LEU A 17 -1.48 5.42 11.11
CA LEU A 17 -2.43 5.77 10.07
C LEU A 17 -3.14 4.55 9.50
N ALA A 18 -2.42 3.43 9.41
CA ALA A 18 -2.97 2.17 8.92
C ALA A 18 -2.26 0.97 9.55
N ASN A 19 -2.90 -0.20 9.48
CA ASN A 19 -2.30 -1.48 9.84
C ASN A 19 -2.47 -2.50 8.73
N ILE A 20 -1.51 -3.41 8.63
CA ILE A 20 -1.55 -4.56 7.73
C ILE A 20 -2.04 -5.75 8.53
N LYS A 21 -3.05 -6.43 8.01
CA LYS A 21 -3.56 -7.67 8.61
C LYS A 21 -3.98 -8.61 7.49
N ARG A 22 -3.31 -9.76 7.41
CA ARG A 22 -3.48 -10.73 6.32
C ARG A 22 -3.24 -10.07 4.96
N ASP A 23 -4.26 -10.05 4.12
CA ASP A 23 -4.29 -9.51 2.78
C ASP A 23 -4.77 -8.05 2.74
N ARG A 24 -4.88 -7.34 3.87
CA ARG A 24 -5.55 -6.04 3.94
C ARG A 24 -4.68 -4.95 4.53
N LEU A 25 -4.87 -3.74 4.02
CA LEU A 25 -4.51 -2.50 4.69
C LEU A 25 -5.79 -1.94 5.34
N ASN A 26 -5.77 -1.77 6.65
CA ASN A 26 -6.90 -1.26 7.42
C ASN A 26 -6.60 0.14 7.96
N GLU A 27 -7.65 0.92 8.19
CA GLU A 27 -7.56 2.27 8.75
C GLU A 27 -7.16 2.24 10.24
N GLY A 28 -6.17 3.06 10.60
CA GLY A 28 -5.67 3.21 11.96
C GLY A 28 -5.24 1.89 12.59
N ILE A 29 -5.74 1.61 13.80
CA ILE A 29 -5.52 0.35 14.54
C ILE A 29 -6.69 -0.64 14.41
N GLY A 30 -7.74 -0.25 13.69
CA GLY A 30 -8.99 -1.01 13.59
C GLY A 30 -8.96 -2.09 12.52
N SER A 31 -10.13 -2.66 12.23
CA SER A 31 -10.33 -3.67 11.19
C SER A 31 -11.12 -3.16 9.98
N LYS A 32 -11.30 -1.84 9.85
CA LYS A 32 -11.96 -1.24 8.70
C LYS A 32 -11.01 -1.27 7.49
N PRO A 33 -11.30 -2.07 6.45
CA PRO A 33 -10.39 -2.23 5.33
C PRO A 33 -10.41 -0.99 4.44
N LEU A 34 -9.23 -0.43 4.16
CA LEU A 34 -9.04 0.56 3.10
C LEU A 34 -8.99 -0.18 1.76
N CYS A 35 -8.16 -1.23 1.68
CA CYS A 35 -8.05 -2.09 0.52
C CYS A 35 -7.68 -3.52 0.90
N ASN A 36 -7.84 -4.41 -0.07
CA ASN A 36 -7.28 -5.75 -0.05
C ASN A 36 -6.27 -5.92 -1.19
N VAL A 37 -5.26 -6.74 -0.94
CA VAL A 37 -4.21 -7.12 -1.86
C VAL A 37 -4.48 -8.55 -2.28
N LYS A 38 -4.57 -8.79 -3.59
CA LYS A 38 -4.68 -10.14 -4.14
C LYS A 38 -3.90 -10.22 -5.44
N ASP A 39 -2.98 -11.18 -5.49
CA ASP A 39 -1.98 -11.34 -6.55
C ASP A 39 -1.15 -10.06 -6.67
N ASP A 40 -1.14 -9.43 -7.84
CA ASP A 40 -0.48 -8.17 -8.11
C ASP A 40 -1.39 -6.94 -7.88
N ARG A 41 -2.64 -7.14 -7.44
CA ARG A 41 -3.69 -6.10 -7.46
C ARG A 41 -4.00 -5.55 -6.09
N ILE A 42 -4.26 -4.24 -6.06
CA ILE A 42 -4.78 -3.50 -4.93
C ILE A 42 -6.24 -3.19 -5.25
N ARG A 43 -7.16 -3.66 -4.40
CA ARG A 43 -8.60 -3.60 -4.63
C ARG A 43 -9.30 -2.80 -3.55
N GLU A 44 -10.34 -2.07 -3.92
CA GLU A 44 -11.08 -1.21 -3.00
C GLU A 44 -11.78 -2.02 -1.89
N GLY A 45 -11.55 -1.64 -0.63
CA GLY A 45 -12.14 -2.31 0.54
C GLY A 45 -11.91 -3.82 0.54
N ILE A 46 -13.00 -4.59 0.52
CA ILE A 46 -13.01 -6.07 0.38
C ILE A 46 -13.56 -6.53 -0.99
N GLY A 47 -13.75 -5.61 -1.92
CA GLY A 47 -14.35 -5.87 -3.22
C GLY A 47 -13.37 -6.44 -4.26
N SER A 48 -13.86 -6.57 -5.49
CA SER A 48 -13.11 -7.03 -6.66
C SER A 48 -12.58 -5.89 -7.54
N SER A 49 -13.06 -4.66 -7.36
CA SER A 49 -12.66 -3.48 -8.12
C SER A 49 -11.19 -3.17 -7.89
N THR A 50 -10.37 -3.31 -8.94
CA THR A 50 -8.94 -3.04 -8.87
C THR A 50 -8.69 -1.55 -9.05
N LEU A 51 -7.95 -0.95 -8.13
CA LEU A 51 -7.54 0.47 -8.14
C LEU A 51 -6.22 0.63 -8.90
N CYS A 52 -5.27 -0.23 -8.56
CA CYS A 52 -3.97 -0.31 -9.22
C CYS A 52 -3.40 -1.72 -9.10
N ASN A 53 -2.38 -2.01 -9.90
CA ASN A 53 -1.60 -3.22 -9.77
C ASN A 53 -0.10 -2.91 -9.82
N VAL A 54 0.69 -3.87 -9.36
CA VAL A 54 2.15 -3.80 -9.40
C VAL A 54 2.69 -4.76 -10.44
N LYS A 55 3.41 -4.25 -11.43
CA LYS A 55 4.03 -5.08 -12.46
C LYS A 55 5.41 -4.55 -12.82
N ASN A 56 6.42 -5.41 -12.76
CA ASN A 56 7.82 -5.09 -13.05
C ASN A 56 8.35 -3.89 -12.23
N GLY A 57 7.96 -3.79 -10.95
CA GLY A 57 8.34 -2.69 -10.06
C GLY A 57 7.59 -1.37 -10.31
N ASP A 58 6.66 -1.34 -11.26
CA ASP A 58 5.80 -0.19 -11.53
C ASP A 58 4.43 -0.37 -10.85
N ILE A 59 3.90 0.71 -10.28
CA ILE A 59 2.50 0.82 -9.91
C ILE A 59 1.73 1.35 -11.13
N ARG A 60 0.68 0.66 -11.56
CA ARG A 60 -0.07 0.96 -12.78
C ARG A 60 -1.56 1.13 -12.49
N GLU A 61 -2.23 1.95 -13.30
CA GLU A 61 -3.66 2.22 -13.17
C GLU A 61 -4.50 0.98 -13.49
N ASN A 62 -5.40 0.57 -12.59
CA ASN A 62 -6.22 -0.64 -12.69
C ASN A 62 -5.39 -1.90 -12.99
N ILE A 63 -5.50 -2.46 -14.20
CA ILE A 63 -4.72 -3.60 -14.73
C ILE A 63 -4.00 -3.18 -16.03
N GLY A 64 -3.91 -1.87 -16.29
CA GLY A 64 -3.48 -1.30 -17.55
C GLY A 64 -1.96 -1.20 -17.72
N SER A 65 -1.55 -0.55 -18.81
CA SER A 65 -0.15 -0.25 -19.13
C SER A 65 0.33 1.10 -18.60
N LYS A 66 -0.58 1.98 -18.18
CA LYS A 66 -0.25 3.33 -17.69
C LYS A 66 0.43 3.24 -16.32
N ARG A 67 1.73 3.53 -16.30
CA ARG A 67 2.51 3.67 -15.06
C ARG A 67 2.11 4.95 -14.32
N LEU A 68 1.87 4.83 -13.03
CA LEU A 68 1.61 5.94 -12.12
C LEU A 68 2.84 6.29 -11.27
N ALA A 69 3.57 5.28 -10.79
CA ALA A 69 4.76 5.45 -9.96
C ALA A 69 5.68 4.23 -10.03
N LYS A 70 6.90 4.35 -9.53
CA LYS A 70 7.82 3.23 -9.29
C LYS A 70 7.82 2.86 -7.82
N VAL A 71 7.71 1.57 -7.52
CA VAL A 71 7.70 1.06 -6.13
C VAL A 71 8.97 1.47 -5.38
N GLN A 72 10.13 1.43 -6.04
CA GLN A 72 11.41 1.82 -5.41
C GLN A 72 11.44 3.28 -4.95
N ASP A 73 10.78 4.20 -5.66
CA ASP A 73 10.74 5.61 -5.28
C ASP A 73 9.76 5.86 -4.12
N ILE A 74 8.72 5.03 -4.01
CA ILE A 74 7.83 5.03 -2.84
C ILE A 74 8.54 4.45 -1.62
N ARG A 75 9.29 3.36 -1.77
CA ARG A 75 10.03 2.73 -0.65
C ARG A 75 10.97 3.72 0.05
N LYS A 76 11.64 4.60 -0.70
CA LYS A 76 12.50 5.66 -0.14
C LYS A 76 11.75 6.64 0.80
N GLN A 77 10.42 6.71 0.68
CA GLN A 77 9.56 7.58 1.49
C GLN A 77 8.92 6.85 2.67
N ILE A 78 9.11 5.53 2.79
CA ILE A 78 8.61 4.69 3.88
C ILE A 78 9.81 4.03 4.55
N LYS A 79 10.21 4.54 5.72
CA LYS A 79 11.27 3.95 6.55
C LYS A 79 10.93 2.52 6.93
N ASN A 80 11.95 1.67 6.98
CA ASN A 80 11.86 0.25 7.37
C ASN A 80 10.89 -0.56 6.48
N SER A 81 10.68 -0.16 5.22
CA SER A 81 9.73 -0.82 4.33
C SER A 81 10.29 -2.06 3.64
N GLU A 82 11.53 -2.47 3.90
CA GLU A 82 12.23 -3.55 3.20
C GLU A 82 11.47 -4.88 3.25
N SER A 83 10.75 -5.14 4.34
CA SER A 83 9.94 -6.35 4.51
C SER A 83 8.51 -6.25 3.95
N LEU A 84 8.05 -5.05 3.56
CA LEU A 84 6.76 -4.91 2.87
C LEU A 84 6.87 -5.48 1.46
N SER A 85 5.89 -6.28 1.04
CA SER A 85 5.74 -6.63 -0.38
C SER A 85 5.47 -5.38 -1.23
N ASP A 86 5.84 -5.43 -2.52
CA ASP A 86 5.63 -4.30 -3.43
C ASP A 86 4.14 -3.89 -3.54
N THR A 87 3.22 -4.85 -3.47
CA THR A 87 1.78 -4.59 -3.50
C THR A 87 1.30 -3.84 -2.26
N PHE A 88 1.85 -4.15 -1.08
CA PHE A 88 1.56 -3.35 0.12
C PHE A 88 2.20 -1.97 0.08
N VAL A 89 3.39 -1.81 -0.51
CA VAL A 89 3.95 -0.48 -0.77
C VAL A 89 3.03 0.34 -1.67
N ALA A 90 2.48 -0.27 -2.73
CA ALA A 90 1.53 0.38 -3.62
C ALA A 90 0.20 0.72 -2.92
N ALA A 91 -0.31 -0.16 -2.06
CA ALA A 91 -1.49 0.10 -1.24
C ALA A 91 -1.29 1.30 -0.30
N VAL A 92 -0.13 1.38 0.36
CA VAL A 92 0.23 2.51 1.23
C VAL A 92 0.33 3.80 0.42
N TRP A 93 0.99 3.77 -0.74
CA TRP A 93 1.07 4.92 -1.62
C TRP A 93 -0.31 5.43 -2.04
N TRP A 94 -1.20 4.53 -2.49
CA TRP A 94 -2.52 4.90 -2.99
C TRP A 94 -3.39 5.61 -1.95
N TYR A 95 -3.35 5.15 -0.70
CA TYR A 95 -4.26 5.67 0.34
C TYR A 95 -3.64 6.75 1.23
N LEU A 96 -2.32 6.81 1.37
CA LEU A 96 -1.68 7.66 2.38
C LEU A 96 -0.68 8.67 1.80
N MET A 97 -0.42 8.63 0.49
CA MET A 97 0.62 9.48 -0.13
C MET A 97 0.23 10.13 -1.46
N LYS A 98 -0.62 9.46 -2.26
CA LYS A 98 -1.14 9.95 -3.55
C LYS A 98 -2.14 11.08 -3.32
#